data_AF-A0A7C2AQI6-F1
#
_entry.id   AF-A0A7C2AQI6-F1
#
_cell.length_a   1.000
_cell.length_b   1.000
_cell.length_c   1.000
_cell.angle_alpha   90.00
_cell.angle_beta   90.00
_cell.angle_gamma   90.00
#
_symmetry.space_group_name_H-M   'P 1'
#
loop_
_entity.id
_entity.type
_entity.pdbx_description
1 polymer ?
#
loop_
_entity_poly.entity_id
_entity_poly.type
_entity_poly.pdbx_seq_one_letter_code
_entity_poly.pdbx_strand_id
1 'polypeptide(L)'
;MKCILCDKRRPKRYCPAKRTYICPVCCGEKRGIEINCPLDCPYFVEGQKYRQEKITKQRVRKEGFEPYIKRAELYNKNPEVFARIELAMVNLFRAGSGLTNRDVAEALELVIKTLETEKKGIIYDYRSNSRVVNELVRQILSVLREYKDSPELKRGRITVDYARDVVEEFLKEVRFFMEVDPNPQGYLVHVARYHPEKIEALKDQGPLIIST
;
A
#
# COMPACT_ATOMS: atom_id res chain seq x y z
N MET A 1 32.43 13.34 -8.85
CA MET A 1 31.67 12.14 -8.44
C MET A 1 30.22 12.27 -8.88
N LYS A 2 29.66 11.21 -9.49
CA LYS A 2 28.26 11.17 -9.96
C LYS A 2 27.41 10.31 -9.02
N CYS A 3 26.09 10.49 -9.06
CA CYS A 3 25.15 9.72 -8.25
C CYS A 3 25.15 8.25 -8.66
N ILE A 4 25.43 7.35 -7.71
CA ILE A 4 25.51 5.90 -7.94
C ILE A 4 24.21 5.27 -8.48
N LEU A 5 23.06 5.95 -8.33
CA LEU A 5 21.75 5.45 -8.78
C LEU A 5 21.40 5.84 -10.22
N CYS A 6 22.05 6.85 -10.80
CA CYS A 6 21.70 7.32 -12.14
C CYS A 6 22.90 7.66 -13.03
N ASP A 7 24.10 7.67 -12.46
CA ASP A 7 25.37 8.05 -13.08
C ASP A 7 25.34 9.35 -13.92
N LYS A 8 24.45 10.27 -13.55
CA LYS A 8 24.20 11.51 -14.30
C LYS A 8 24.37 12.76 -13.44
N ARG A 9 23.68 12.79 -12.29
CA ARG A 9 23.54 14.01 -11.47
C ARG A 9 24.56 14.04 -10.34
N ARG A 10 24.94 15.25 -9.89
CA ARG A 10 25.82 15.46 -8.73
C ARG A 10 25.12 14.98 -7.43
N PRO A 11 25.77 14.14 -6.60
CA PRO A 11 25.27 13.78 -5.28
C PRO A 11 25.17 14.97 -4.34
N LYS A 12 24.09 15.07 -3.56
CA LYS A 12 23.89 16.14 -2.56
C LYS A 12 23.24 15.67 -1.25
N ARG A 13 22.70 14.45 -1.18
CA ARG A 13 22.03 13.90 0.02
C ARG A 13 22.72 12.62 0.44
N TYR A 14 23.14 12.53 1.70
CA TYR A 14 23.62 11.26 2.26
C TYR A 14 22.43 10.29 2.38
N CYS A 15 22.58 9.08 1.85
CA CYS A 15 21.57 8.04 1.91
C CYS A 15 22.04 6.94 2.88
N PRO A 16 21.40 6.80 4.06
CA PRO A 16 21.76 5.76 5.03
C PRO A 16 21.69 4.34 4.44
N ALA A 17 20.65 4.05 3.66
CA ALA A 17 20.44 2.74 3.03
C ALA A 17 21.50 2.37 1.99
N LYS A 18 22.11 3.36 1.33
CA LYS A 18 23.18 3.14 0.35
C LYS A 18 24.57 3.46 0.89
N ARG A 19 24.66 3.92 2.15
CA ARG A 19 25.90 4.34 2.84
C ARG A 19 26.76 5.29 1.99
N THR A 20 26.14 6.15 1.20
CA THR A 20 26.82 7.10 0.31
C THR A 20 25.94 8.28 -0.07
N TYR A 21 26.50 9.29 -0.70
CA TYR A 21 25.75 10.42 -1.23
C TYR A 21 25.07 10.06 -2.57
N ILE A 22 23.80 10.43 -2.71
CA ILE A 22 23.02 10.32 -3.94
C ILE A 22 22.44 11.69 -4.34
N CYS A 23 21.96 11.82 -5.58
CA CYS A 23 21.33 13.06 -6.02
C CYS A 23 19.91 13.22 -5.41
N PRO A 24 19.42 14.46 -5.21
CA PRO A 24 18.10 14.72 -4.67
C PRO A 24 16.95 14.08 -5.47
N VAL A 25 17.11 13.99 -6.79
CA VAL A 25 16.09 13.43 -7.69
C VAL A 25 15.93 11.92 -7.47
N CYS A 26 17.02 11.15 -7.53
CA CYS A 26 16.97 9.72 -7.24
C CYS A 26 16.52 9.44 -5.80
N CYS A 27 16.93 10.28 -4.84
CA CYS A 27 16.41 10.19 -3.47
C CYS A 27 14.88 10.37 -3.45
N GLY A 28 14.34 11.41 -4.09
CA GLY A 28 12.89 11.69 -4.09
C GLY A 28 12.04 10.65 -4.82
N GLU A 29 12.53 10.16 -5.96
CA GLU A 29 11.83 9.18 -6.81
C GLU A 29 11.85 7.78 -6.18
N LYS A 30 13.02 7.36 -5.67
CA LYS A 30 13.27 5.97 -5.28
C LYS A 30 13.13 5.69 -3.78
N ARG A 31 13.06 6.71 -2.91
CA ARG A 31 12.89 6.54 -1.44
C ARG A 31 11.61 5.77 -1.11
N GLY A 32 11.73 4.77 -0.25
CA GLY A 32 10.63 3.91 0.20
C GLY A 32 10.05 2.98 -0.87
N ILE A 33 10.64 2.95 -2.06
CA ILE A 33 10.21 2.12 -3.19
C ILE A 33 11.35 1.20 -3.64
N GLU A 34 12.39 1.76 -4.26
CA GLU A 34 13.59 0.99 -4.65
C GLU A 34 14.73 1.15 -3.63
N ILE A 35 14.60 2.12 -2.74
CA ILE A 35 15.51 2.33 -1.62
C ILE A 35 14.76 1.96 -0.34
N ASN A 36 15.25 0.93 0.34
CA ASN A 36 14.80 0.53 1.67
C ASN A 36 15.29 1.55 2.71
N CYS A 37 14.60 2.70 2.74
CA CYS A 37 14.91 3.81 3.62
C CYS A 37 14.62 3.43 5.08
N PRO A 38 15.57 3.61 6.00
CA PRO A 38 15.29 3.43 7.42
C PRO A 38 14.35 4.53 7.91
N LEU A 39 13.61 4.24 8.98
CA LEU A 39 12.59 5.14 9.54
C LEU A 39 13.16 6.41 10.17
N ASP A 40 14.45 6.43 10.48
CA ASP A 40 15.19 7.60 10.96
C ASP A 40 15.73 8.48 9.81
N CYS A 41 15.50 8.12 8.54
CA CYS A 41 15.95 8.91 7.41
C CYS A 41 15.13 10.21 7.29
N PRO A 42 15.72 11.40 7.48
CA PRO A 42 14.97 12.67 7.50
C PRO A 42 14.29 12.93 6.16
N TYR A 43 14.98 12.67 5.05
CA TYR A 43 14.43 12.82 3.71
C TYR A 43 13.27 11.87 3.42
N PHE A 44 13.24 10.69 4.05
CA PHE A 44 12.14 9.76 3.87
C PHE A 44 10.91 10.22 4.65
N VAL A 45 11.09 10.52 5.93
CA VAL A 45 10.03 10.97 6.85
C VAL A 45 9.39 12.27 6.38
N GLU A 46 10.17 13.31 6.10
CA GLU A 46 9.65 14.58 5.56
C GLU A 46 8.95 14.38 4.21
N GLY A 47 9.48 13.44 3.43
CA GLY A 47 8.91 13.06 2.15
C GLY A 47 7.52 12.45 2.23
N GLN A 48 7.32 11.56 3.22
CA GLN A 48 6.02 10.96 3.50
C GLN A 48 5.04 12.02 4.01
N LYS A 49 5.44 12.84 4.99
CA LYS A 49 4.60 13.93 5.54
C LYS A 49 4.10 14.88 4.45
N TYR A 50 5.02 15.42 3.65
CA TYR A 50 4.68 16.35 2.57
C TYR A 50 3.74 15.71 1.53
N ARG A 51 3.98 14.45 1.16
CA ARG A 51 3.14 13.74 0.19
C ARG A 51 1.73 13.49 0.77
N GLN A 52 1.65 13.05 2.02
CA GLN A 52 0.39 12.84 2.71
C GLN A 52 -0.43 14.13 2.76
N GLU A 53 0.17 15.23 3.22
CA GLU A 53 -0.49 16.53 3.29
C GLU A 53 -0.98 17.00 1.92
N LYS A 54 -0.16 16.81 0.87
CA LYS A 54 -0.53 17.19 -0.49
C LYS A 54 -1.75 16.39 -0.98
N ILE A 55 -1.77 15.07 -0.79
CA ILE A 55 -2.88 14.22 -1.21
C ILE A 55 -4.13 14.54 -0.40
N THR A 56 -4.03 14.67 0.92
CA THR A 56 -5.15 15.06 1.79
C THR A 56 -5.76 16.38 1.34
N LYS A 57 -4.94 17.42 1.10
CA LYS A 57 -5.43 18.72 0.62
C LYS A 57 -6.12 18.62 -0.74
N GLN A 58 -5.59 17.82 -1.67
CA GLN A 58 -6.20 17.63 -2.97
C GLN A 58 -7.53 16.88 -2.90
N ARG A 59 -7.61 15.81 -2.09
CA ARG A 59 -8.84 15.05 -1.88
C ARG A 59 -9.91 15.90 -1.21
N VAL A 60 -9.59 16.58 -0.11
CA VAL A 60 -10.53 17.48 0.59
C VAL A 60 -11.04 18.58 -0.34
N ARG A 61 -10.18 19.16 -1.19
CA ARG A 61 -10.59 20.16 -2.17
C ARG A 61 -11.56 19.60 -3.22
N LYS A 62 -11.46 18.32 -3.58
CA LYS A 62 -12.25 17.69 -4.64
C LYS A 62 -13.53 17.03 -4.12
N GLU A 63 -13.43 16.28 -3.02
CA GLU A 63 -14.47 15.42 -2.45
C GLU A 63 -15.18 16.07 -1.25
N GLY A 64 -14.61 17.15 -0.68
CA GLY A 64 -15.08 17.77 0.56
C GLY A 64 -14.49 17.12 1.82
N PHE A 65 -14.89 17.62 2.98
CA PHE A 65 -14.41 17.13 4.28
C PHE A 65 -15.11 15.84 4.74
N GLU A 66 -16.39 15.66 4.40
CA GLU A 66 -17.19 14.53 4.85
C GLU A 66 -16.57 13.16 4.47
N PRO A 67 -16.13 12.92 3.22
CA PRO A 67 -15.50 11.64 2.86
C PRO A 67 -14.16 11.41 3.59
N TYR A 68 -13.42 12.49 3.88
CA TYR A 68 -12.19 12.41 4.66
C TYR A 68 -12.45 11.97 6.10
N ILE A 69 -13.50 12.51 6.73
CA ILE A 69 -13.92 12.13 8.09
C ILE A 69 -14.37 10.66 8.09
N LYS A 70 -15.25 10.25 7.16
CA LYS A 70 -15.70 8.85 7.05
C LYS A 70 -14.53 7.88 6.95
N ARG A 71 -13.53 8.16 6.11
CA ARG A 71 -12.33 7.32 6.01
C ARG A 71 -11.55 7.26 7.32
N ALA A 72 -11.36 8.39 8.00
CA ALA A 72 -10.64 8.45 9.27
C ALA A 72 -11.37 7.65 10.37
N GLU A 73 -12.70 7.72 10.43
CA GLU A 73 -13.51 6.94 11.36
C GLU A 73 -13.40 5.43 11.10
N LEU A 74 -13.50 5.02 9.83
CA LEU A 74 -13.30 3.63 9.44
C LEU A 74 -11.91 3.16 9.84
N TYR A 75 -10.87 3.92 9.51
CA TYR A 75 -9.49 3.59 9.85
C TYR A 75 -9.28 3.47 11.37
N ASN A 76 -9.77 4.43 12.15
CA ASN A 76 -9.62 4.42 13.62
C ASN A 76 -10.35 3.22 14.27
N LYS A 77 -11.42 2.72 13.66
CA LYS A 77 -12.16 1.55 14.16
C LYS A 77 -11.38 0.24 13.99
N ASN A 78 -10.62 0.09 12.90
CA ASN A 78 -9.80 -1.09 12.65
C ASN A 78 -8.63 -0.79 11.69
N PRO A 79 -7.53 -0.21 12.20
CA PRO A 79 -6.39 0.14 11.36
C PRO A 79 -5.68 -1.09 10.78
N GLU A 80 -5.77 -2.25 11.45
CA GLU A 80 -5.12 -3.48 11.02
C GLU A 80 -5.73 -4.02 9.71
N VAL A 81 -7.04 -3.93 9.52
CA VAL A 81 -7.69 -4.33 8.25
C VAL A 81 -7.18 -3.49 7.08
N PHE A 82 -7.07 -2.16 7.27
CA PHE A 82 -6.50 -1.28 6.25
C PHE A 82 -5.06 -1.68 5.91
N ALA A 83 -4.22 -1.84 6.94
CA ALA A 83 -2.83 -2.21 6.76
C ALA A 83 -2.67 -3.56 6.05
N ARG A 84 -3.51 -4.56 6.35
CA ARG A 84 -3.47 -5.89 5.72
C ARG A 84 -3.91 -5.86 4.25
N ILE A 85 -4.93 -5.06 3.91
CA ILE A 85 -5.35 -4.86 2.52
C ILE A 85 -4.26 -4.13 1.71
N GLU A 86 -3.68 -3.06 2.26
CA GLU A 86 -2.58 -2.34 1.64
C GLU A 86 -1.37 -3.26 1.42
N LEU A 87 -1.04 -4.10 2.40
CA LEU A 87 0.06 -5.04 2.30
C LEU A 87 -0.17 -6.09 1.20
N ALA A 88 -1.40 -6.57 1.00
CA ALA A 88 -1.74 -7.47 -0.11
C ALA A 88 -1.43 -6.82 -1.47
N MET A 89 -1.82 -5.55 -1.65
CA MET A 89 -1.51 -4.80 -2.88
C MET A 89 0.00 -4.60 -3.06
N VAL A 90 0.71 -4.22 -2.00
CA VAL A 90 2.15 -3.94 -2.03
C VAL A 90 2.96 -5.20 -2.31
N ASN A 91 2.57 -6.34 -1.74
CA ASN A 91 3.26 -7.62 -1.97
C ASN A 91 3.16 -8.04 -3.44
N LEU A 92 1.97 -7.97 -4.04
CA LEU A 92 1.80 -8.24 -5.47
C LEU A 92 2.57 -7.25 -6.34
N PHE A 93 2.55 -5.96 -5.99
CA PHE A 93 3.28 -4.92 -6.72
C PHE A 93 4.80 -5.19 -6.71
N ARG A 94 5.38 -5.50 -5.54
CA ARG A 94 6.81 -5.81 -5.39
C ARG A 94 7.22 -7.11 -6.04
N ALA A 95 6.33 -8.09 -6.09
CA ALA A 95 6.56 -9.35 -6.80
C ALA A 95 6.62 -9.20 -8.33
N GLY A 96 6.53 -7.97 -8.88
CA GLY A 96 6.63 -7.74 -10.30
C GLY A 96 5.42 -8.24 -11.09
N SER A 97 4.25 -8.34 -10.45
CA SER A 97 3.03 -8.89 -11.04
C SER A 97 2.46 -8.09 -12.22
N GLY A 98 2.97 -6.89 -12.48
CA GLY A 98 2.43 -5.96 -13.48
C GLY A 98 1.14 -5.27 -13.05
N LEU A 99 0.72 -5.42 -11.77
CA LEU A 99 -0.49 -4.83 -11.22
C LEU A 99 -0.54 -3.30 -11.48
N THR A 100 -1.68 -2.83 -12.00
CA THR A 100 -1.95 -1.41 -12.26
C THR A 100 -3.09 -0.89 -11.37
N ASN A 101 -3.26 0.43 -11.32
CA ASN A 101 -4.38 1.09 -10.65
C ASN A 101 -5.74 0.63 -11.21
N ARG A 102 -5.81 0.30 -12.52
CA ARG A 102 -7.03 -0.24 -13.14
C ARG A 102 -7.35 -1.64 -12.62
N ASP A 103 -6.34 -2.51 -12.54
CA ASP A 103 -6.50 -3.86 -11.98
C ASP A 103 -6.92 -3.80 -10.50
N VAL A 104 -6.36 -2.86 -9.73
CA VAL A 104 -6.75 -2.64 -8.33
C VAL A 104 -8.20 -2.18 -8.24
N ALA A 105 -8.62 -1.20 -9.05
CA ALA A 105 -10.01 -0.75 -9.07
C ALA A 105 -10.98 -1.88 -9.44
N GLU A 106 -10.65 -2.68 -10.47
CA GLU A 106 -11.45 -3.84 -10.86
C GLU A 106 -11.54 -4.88 -9.74
N ALA A 107 -10.41 -5.20 -9.09
CA ALA A 107 -10.40 -6.14 -7.97
C ALA A 107 -11.30 -5.66 -6.81
N LEU A 108 -11.21 -4.38 -6.44
CA LEU A 108 -12.03 -3.80 -5.37
C LEU A 108 -13.53 -3.81 -5.72
N GLU A 109 -13.88 -3.54 -6.99
CA GLU A 109 -15.27 -3.64 -7.47
C GLU A 109 -15.81 -5.08 -7.38
N LEU A 110 -15.00 -6.08 -7.73
CA LEU A 110 -15.37 -7.50 -7.61
C LEU A 110 -15.53 -7.92 -6.14
N VAL A 111 -14.67 -7.43 -5.26
CA VAL A 111 -14.79 -7.65 -3.81
C VAL A 111 -16.09 -7.05 -3.28
N ILE A 112 -16.43 -5.82 -3.64
CA ILE A 112 -17.70 -5.18 -3.23
C ILE A 112 -18.90 -6.03 -3.67
N LYS A 113 -18.95 -6.44 -4.95
CA LYS A 113 -20.04 -7.28 -5.47
C LYS A 113 -20.14 -8.62 -4.73
N THR A 114 -19.00 -9.23 -4.38
CA THR A 114 -18.94 -10.48 -3.63
C THR A 114 -19.47 -10.31 -2.20
N LEU A 115 -19.12 -9.21 -1.52
CA LEU A 115 -19.65 -8.89 -0.19
C LEU A 115 -21.16 -8.60 -0.21
N GLU A 116 -21.66 -7.96 -1.27
CA GLU A 116 -23.10 -7.72 -1.45
C GLU A 116 -23.90 -9.02 -1.64
N THR A 117 -23.35 -10.00 -2.35
CA THR A 117 -23.97 -11.33 -2.47
C THR A 117 -23.89 -12.10 -1.16
N GLU A 118 -22.77 -12.02 -0.46
CA GLU A 118 -22.60 -12.67 0.85
C GLU A 118 -23.61 -12.14 1.87
N LYS A 119 -23.85 -10.82 1.89
CA LYS A 119 -24.88 -10.19 2.74
C LYS A 119 -26.28 -10.75 2.46
N LYS A 120 -26.56 -11.19 1.23
CA LYS A 120 -27.83 -11.81 0.82
C LYS A 120 -27.87 -13.32 1.07
N GLY A 121 -26.82 -13.90 1.66
CA GLY A 121 -26.68 -15.34 1.88
C GLY A 121 -26.27 -16.14 0.65
N ILE A 122 -25.78 -15.48 -0.41
CA ILE A 122 -25.35 -16.10 -1.66
C ILE A 122 -23.83 -16.15 -1.69
N ILE A 123 -23.26 -17.36 -1.65
CA ILE A 123 -21.81 -17.55 -1.78
C ILE A 123 -21.47 -17.63 -3.27
N TYR A 124 -21.28 -16.46 -3.89
CA TYR A 124 -20.83 -16.33 -5.26
C TYR A 124 -19.64 -15.36 -5.34
N ASP A 125 -18.48 -15.87 -5.74
CA ASP A 125 -17.27 -15.06 -5.94
C ASP A 125 -17.19 -14.60 -7.41
N TYR A 126 -17.27 -13.28 -7.65
CA TYR A 126 -17.10 -12.74 -8.99
C TYR A 126 -15.63 -12.85 -9.46
N ARG A 127 -15.43 -13.06 -10.76
CA ARG A 127 -14.09 -13.27 -11.35
C ARG A 127 -13.83 -12.34 -12.53
N SER A 128 -12.56 -11.96 -12.67
CA SER A 128 -12.00 -11.28 -13.83
C SER A 128 -11.40 -12.29 -14.82
N ASN A 129 -11.16 -11.86 -16.06
CA ASN A 129 -10.30 -12.58 -17.00
C ASN A 129 -8.80 -12.41 -16.67
N SER A 130 -8.45 -11.45 -15.81
CA SER A 130 -7.08 -11.18 -15.37
C SER A 130 -6.70 -12.03 -14.16
N ARG A 131 -5.62 -12.81 -14.30
CA ARG A 131 -5.08 -13.65 -13.21
C ARG A 131 -4.63 -12.82 -12.01
N VAL A 132 -4.00 -11.67 -12.24
CA VAL A 132 -3.50 -10.80 -11.15
C VAL A 132 -4.65 -10.13 -10.39
N VAL A 133 -5.74 -9.75 -11.09
CA VAL A 133 -6.96 -9.24 -10.46
C VAL A 133 -7.59 -10.30 -9.56
N ASN A 134 -7.77 -11.52 -10.07
CA ASN A 134 -8.35 -12.61 -9.28
C ASN A 134 -7.50 -12.98 -8.04
N GLU A 135 -6.18 -12.90 -8.16
CA GLU A 135 -5.27 -13.12 -7.04
C GLU A 135 -5.46 -12.03 -5.97
N LEU A 136 -5.52 -10.76 -6.37
CA LEU A 136 -5.76 -9.65 -5.44
C LEU A 136 -7.14 -9.75 -4.77
N VAL A 137 -8.19 -10.09 -5.54
CA VAL A 137 -9.54 -10.36 -4.99
C VAL A 137 -9.48 -11.43 -3.91
N ARG A 138 -8.81 -12.56 -4.18
CA ARG A 138 -8.68 -13.66 -3.20
C ARG A 138 -7.96 -13.20 -1.93
N GLN A 139 -6.85 -12.46 -2.06
CA GLN A 139 -6.10 -11.98 -0.90
C GLN A 139 -6.92 -10.98 -0.06
N ILE A 140 -7.63 -10.04 -0.70
CA ILE A 140 -8.49 -9.08 0.02
C ILE A 140 -9.64 -9.81 0.72
N LEU A 141 -10.35 -10.72 0.04
CA LEU A 141 -11.43 -11.49 0.65
C LEU A 141 -10.93 -12.36 1.81
N SER A 142 -9.72 -12.94 1.69
CA SER A 142 -9.10 -13.70 2.77
C SER A 142 -8.89 -12.83 4.02
N VAL A 143 -8.35 -11.61 3.84
CA VAL A 143 -8.19 -10.65 4.96
C VAL A 143 -9.55 -10.30 5.56
N LEU A 144 -10.53 -9.93 4.74
CA LEU A 144 -11.84 -9.52 5.26
C LEU A 144 -12.56 -10.65 6.01
N ARG A 145 -12.49 -11.88 5.49
CA ARG A 145 -13.08 -13.08 6.13
C ARG A 145 -12.34 -13.46 7.41
N GLU A 146 -11.02 -13.32 7.48
CA GLU A 146 -10.23 -13.51 8.71
C GLU A 146 -10.76 -12.60 9.84
N TYR A 147 -10.94 -11.31 9.59
CA TYR A 147 -11.43 -10.36 10.59
C TYR A 147 -12.94 -10.48 10.88
N LYS A 148 -13.72 -11.07 9.97
CA LYS A 148 -15.16 -11.28 10.16
C LYS A 148 -15.45 -12.56 10.94
N ASP A 149 -14.83 -13.66 10.53
CA ASP A 149 -15.24 -15.02 10.90
C ASP A 149 -14.36 -15.65 11.99
N SER A 150 -13.10 -15.23 12.15
CA SER A 150 -12.17 -15.87 13.10
C SER A 150 -12.70 -15.84 14.54
N PRO A 151 -12.95 -17.00 15.17
CA PRO A 151 -13.36 -17.09 16.57
C PRO A 151 -12.32 -16.56 17.56
N GLU A 152 -11.05 -16.55 17.16
CA GLU A 152 -9.92 -16.07 17.95
C GLU A 152 -9.89 -14.53 18.06
N LEU A 153 -10.41 -13.81 17.07
CA LEU A 153 -10.56 -12.36 17.09
C LEU A 153 -11.69 -11.93 18.05
N LYS A 154 -11.35 -11.76 19.34
CA LYS A 154 -12.27 -11.20 20.36
C LYS A 154 -12.51 -9.70 20.20
N ARG A 155 -11.50 -8.93 19.81
CA ARG A 155 -11.55 -7.49 19.51
C ARG A 155 -11.11 -7.27 18.06
N GLY A 156 -11.69 -6.28 17.38
CA GLY A 156 -11.39 -5.99 15.96
C GLY A 156 -12.20 -6.82 14.97
N ARG A 157 -13.24 -7.55 15.42
CA ARG A 157 -14.19 -8.18 14.52
C ARG A 157 -14.94 -7.16 13.68
N ILE A 158 -15.16 -7.48 12.42
CA ILE A 158 -15.87 -6.61 11.48
C ILE A 158 -17.16 -7.23 10.96
N THR A 159 -18.11 -6.40 10.56
CA THR A 159 -19.32 -6.82 9.85
C THR A 159 -19.09 -6.80 8.35
N VAL A 160 -19.94 -7.48 7.57
CA VAL A 160 -19.92 -7.40 6.09
C VAL A 160 -20.11 -5.96 5.61
N ASP A 161 -21.00 -5.19 6.25
CA ASP A 161 -21.21 -3.77 5.90
C ASP A 161 -19.95 -2.93 6.14
N TYR A 162 -19.27 -3.12 7.28
CA TYR A 162 -18.02 -2.42 7.54
C TYR A 162 -16.92 -2.84 6.55
N ALA A 163 -16.81 -4.13 6.23
CA ALA A 163 -15.88 -4.62 5.21
C ALA A 163 -16.12 -3.94 3.86
N ARG A 164 -17.39 -3.82 3.43
CA ARG A 164 -17.75 -3.13 2.19
C ARG A 164 -17.37 -1.65 2.25
N ASP A 165 -17.70 -0.95 3.33
CA ASP A 165 -17.35 0.47 3.50
C ASP A 165 -15.82 0.70 3.41
N VAL A 166 -15.00 -0.19 4.00
CA VAL A 166 -13.54 -0.12 3.89
C VAL A 166 -13.09 -0.29 2.44
N VAL A 167 -13.59 -1.31 1.73
CA VAL A 167 -13.23 -1.57 0.33
C VAL A 167 -13.67 -0.42 -0.59
N GLU A 168 -14.83 0.19 -0.33
CA GLU A 168 -15.29 1.38 -1.05
C GLU A 168 -14.34 2.56 -0.86
N GLU A 169 -13.78 2.77 0.34
CA GLU A 169 -12.79 3.83 0.57
C GLU A 169 -11.47 3.58 -0.16
N PHE A 170 -11.03 2.32 -0.26
CA PHE A 170 -9.92 1.95 -1.13
C PHE A 170 -10.22 2.23 -2.60
N LEU A 171 -11.44 1.90 -3.06
CA LEU A 171 -11.86 2.11 -4.45
C LEU A 171 -11.91 3.60 -4.82
N LYS A 172 -12.43 4.44 -3.93
CA LYS A 172 -12.42 5.91 -4.10
C LYS A 172 -11.00 6.44 -4.19
N GLU A 173 -10.11 5.96 -3.34
CA GLU A 173 -8.72 6.41 -3.31
C GLU A 173 -7.97 6.04 -4.60
N VAL A 174 -8.03 4.78 -5.06
CA VAL A 174 -7.37 4.40 -6.31
C VAL A 174 -7.93 5.15 -7.52
N ARG A 175 -9.25 5.39 -7.56
CA ARG A 175 -9.89 6.19 -8.62
C ARG A 175 -9.42 7.64 -8.60
N PHE A 176 -9.30 8.25 -7.42
CA PHE A 176 -8.70 9.58 -7.29
C PHE A 176 -7.29 9.62 -7.89
N PHE A 177 -6.45 8.64 -7.58
CA PHE A 177 -5.10 8.54 -8.15
C PHE A 177 -5.10 8.38 -9.67
N MET A 178 -6.02 7.59 -10.23
CA MET A 178 -6.16 7.44 -11.69
C MET A 178 -6.51 8.75 -12.41
N GLU A 179 -7.14 9.70 -11.72
CA GLU A 179 -7.49 11.00 -12.30
C GLU A 179 -6.36 12.03 -12.16
N VAL A 180 -5.61 12.00 -11.05
CA VAL A 180 -4.61 13.05 -10.73
C VAL A 180 -3.18 12.67 -11.07
N ASP A 181 -2.89 11.38 -11.30
CA ASP A 181 -1.56 10.85 -11.60
C ASP A 181 -1.62 10.00 -12.89
N PRO A 182 -0.92 10.40 -13.98
CA PRO A 182 -0.89 9.62 -15.22
C PRO A 182 -0.11 8.30 -15.08
N ASN A 183 0.64 8.10 -13.99
CA ASN A 183 1.34 6.84 -13.75
C ASN A 183 0.31 5.71 -13.49
N PRO A 184 0.26 4.66 -14.32
CA PRO A 184 -0.68 3.55 -14.16
C PRO A 184 -0.48 2.76 -12.86
N GLN A 185 0.64 2.96 -12.14
CA GLN A 185 0.91 2.34 -10.84
C GLN A 185 1.00 3.38 -9.70
N GLY A 186 0.66 4.65 -9.97
CA GLY A 186 0.85 5.76 -9.04
C GLY A 186 0.27 5.52 -7.64
N TYR A 187 -0.89 4.85 -7.55
CA TYR A 187 -1.50 4.48 -6.27
C TYR A 187 -0.66 3.43 -5.53
N LEU A 188 -0.22 2.37 -6.21
CA LEU A 188 0.64 1.33 -5.64
C LEU A 188 1.97 1.91 -5.15
N VAL A 189 2.57 2.83 -5.92
CA VAL A 189 3.78 3.55 -5.49
C VAL A 189 3.47 4.47 -4.30
N HIS A 190 2.26 5.01 -4.17
CA HIS A 190 1.88 5.76 -2.97
C HIS A 190 1.81 4.84 -1.74
N VAL A 191 1.03 3.77 -1.80
CA VAL A 191 0.82 2.83 -0.70
C VAL A 191 2.13 2.15 -0.27
N ALA A 192 2.95 1.68 -1.22
CA ALA A 192 4.22 1.00 -0.92
C ALA A 192 5.19 1.84 -0.09
N ARG A 193 5.11 3.18 -0.15
CA ARG A 193 5.96 4.06 0.67
C ARG A 193 5.63 4.02 2.15
N TYR A 194 4.43 3.59 2.55
CA TYR A 194 4.02 3.46 3.95
C TYR A 194 4.22 2.05 4.48
N HIS A 195 4.53 1.10 3.59
CA HIS A 195 4.86 -0.29 3.90
C HIS A 195 6.30 -0.61 3.49
N PRO A 196 7.33 0.07 4.03
CA PRO A 196 8.71 -0.23 3.66
C PRO A 196 9.01 -1.71 3.94
N GLU A 197 9.79 -2.36 3.06
CA GLU A 197 10.23 -3.73 3.30
C GLU A 197 10.89 -3.80 4.67
N LYS A 198 10.37 -4.66 5.55
CA LYS A 198 11.07 -4.96 6.80
C LYS A 198 12.38 -5.62 6.39
N ILE A 199 13.50 -5.02 6.78
CA ILE A 199 14.75 -5.76 6.91
C ILE A 199 14.50 -6.72 8.07
N GLU A 200 13.89 -7.88 7.80
CA GLU A 200 14.04 -8.98 8.75
C GLU A 200 15.53 -9.18 8.94
N ALA A 201 15.91 -9.16 10.20
CA ALA A 201 17.25 -8.89 10.65
C ALA A 201 18.28 -9.77 9.92
N LEU A 202 19.25 -9.12 9.28
CA LEU A 202 20.61 -9.66 9.09
C LEU A 202 21.31 -9.92 10.45
N LYS A 203 20.59 -10.30 11.50
CA LYS A 203 21.11 -10.63 12.84
C LYS A 203 21.14 -12.13 13.15
N ASP A 204 20.77 -13.00 12.21
CA ASP A 204 20.88 -14.47 12.39
C ASP A 204 21.91 -15.14 11.47
N GLN A 205 22.85 -14.39 10.91
CA GLN A 205 24.14 -15.01 10.59
C GLN A 205 24.96 -15.05 11.88
N GLY A 206 24.85 -16.20 12.57
CA GLY A 206 25.75 -16.57 13.65
C GLY A 206 27.21 -16.38 13.24
N PRO A 207 28.16 -16.30 14.20
CA PRO A 207 29.54 -15.98 13.90
C PRO A 207 30.06 -16.91 12.80
N LEU A 208 30.51 -16.33 11.69
CA LEU A 208 31.31 -17.02 10.69
C LEU A 208 32.52 -17.62 11.42
N ILE A 209 32.46 -18.92 11.68
CA ILE A 209 33.62 -19.68 12.11
C ILE A 209 34.59 -19.66 10.93
N ILE A 210 35.56 -18.75 10.97
CA ILE A 210 36.74 -18.83 10.11
C ILE A 210 37.57 -20.00 10.68
N SER A 211 37.39 -21.18 10.08
CA SER A 211 38.33 -22.28 10.26
C SER A 211 39.47 -22.09 9.26
N THR A 212 40.61 -21.58 9.71
CA THR A 212 41.93 -21.98 9.23
C THR A 212 43.00 -21.55 10.22
#